data_AF-A0A8S0GZ77-F1
#
_entry.id   AF-A0A8S0GZ77-F1
#
_cell.length_a   1.000
_cell.length_b   1.000
_cell.length_c   1.000
_cell.angle_alpha   90.00
_cell.angle_beta   90.00
_cell.angle_gamma   90.00
#
_symmetry.space_group_name_H-M   'P 1'
#
loop_
_entity.id
_entity.type
_entity.pdbx_description
1 polymer ?
#
loop_
_entity_poly.entity_id
_entity_poly.type
_entity_poly.pdbx_seq_one_letter_code
_entity_poly.pdbx_strand_id
1 'polypeptide(L)'
;MKKTLVSIVSVTALSLSSLTMAADLGPACNEYFKQIDELVAANPQGEAMKAQYEAAKTQMMSMPSTAQEQACKQASEMMKQAMSNMPTKK
;
A
#
# COMPACT_ATOMS: atom_id res chain seq x y z
N MET A 1 43.34 8.51 19.38
CA MET A 1 41.86 8.44 19.45
C MET A 1 41.39 7.41 18.45
N LYS A 2 40.66 6.37 18.88
CA LYS A 2 39.93 5.45 17.98
C LYS A 2 38.71 4.93 18.72
N LYS A 3 37.57 5.56 18.45
CA LYS A 3 36.25 5.21 18.99
C LYS A 3 35.60 4.25 18.01
N THR A 4 35.33 3.02 18.43
CA THR A 4 34.35 2.18 17.72
C THR A 4 33.70 1.24 18.73
N LEU A 5 32.64 1.74 19.37
CA LEU A 5 31.66 0.93 20.08
C LEU A 5 30.56 0.59 19.06
N VAL A 6 30.55 -0.64 18.56
CA VAL A 6 29.39 -1.18 17.83
C VAL A 6 28.59 -2.01 18.83
N SER A 7 27.51 -1.42 19.31
CA SER A 7 26.46 -2.12 20.06
C SER A 7 25.85 -3.21 19.18
N ILE A 8 25.96 -4.45 19.63
CA ILE A 8 25.20 -5.59 19.12
C ILE A 8 23.78 -5.42 19.64
N VAL A 9 22.90 -4.86 18.81
CA VAL A 9 21.46 -4.88 19.03
C VAL A 9 20.95 -6.24 18.58
N SER A 10 20.41 -6.97 19.54
CA SER A 10 19.78 -8.28 19.44
C SER A 10 18.71 -8.29 18.34
N VAL A 11 18.91 -9.10 17.30
CA VAL A 11 17.86 -9.46 16.34
C VAL A 11 16.94 -10.46 17.04
N THR A 12 15.94 -9.97 17.76
CA THR A 12 14.79 -10.78 18.13
C THR A 12 13.99 -11.04 16.87
N ALA A 13 14.15 -12.23 16.30
CA ALA A 13 13.27 -12.74 15.25
C ALA A 13 11.84 -12.76 15.79
N LEU A 14 11.01 -11.84 15.31
CA LEU A 14 9.58 -11.81 15.53
C LEU A 14 8.97 -13.02 14.79
N SER A 15 8.75 -14.10 15.52
CA SER A 15 7.90 -15.22 15.13
C SER A 15 6.44 -14.76 15.07
N LEU A 16 6.00 -14.21 13.94
CA LEU A 16 4.59 -14.01 13.65
C LEU A 16 4.03 -15.25 12.95
N SER A 17 3.65 -16.23 13.77
CA SER A 17 2.62 -17.19 13.40
C SER A 17 1.27 -16.46 13.44
N SER A 18 0.93 -15.69 12.40
CA SER A 18 -0.38 -15.08 12.29
C SER A 18 -1.22 -15.84 11.27
N LEU A 19 -2.24 -16.50 11.82
CA LEU A 19 -3.40 -17.09 11.16
C LEU A 19 -3.75 -16.32 9.87
N THR A 20 -3.72 -17.01 8.74
CA THR A 20 -4.19 -16.53 7.44
C THR A 20 -5.72 -16.43 7.48
N MET A 21 -6.24 -15.44 8.20
CA MET A 21 -7.55 -14.89 7.87
C MET A 21 -7.30 -14.08 6.60
N ALA A 22 -7.88 -14.50 5.47
CA ALA A 22 -7.97 -13.65 4.30
C ALA A 22 -8.78 -12.42 4.72
N ALA A 23 -8.08 -11.41 5.24
CA ALA A 23 -8.70 -10.19 5.72
C ALA A 23 -9.18 -9.45 4.48
N ASP A 24 -10.50 -9.33 4.36
CA ASP A 24 -11.09 -8.41 3.40
C ASP A 24 -10.53 -7.00 3.65
N LEU A 25 -10.43 -6.22 2.59
CA LEU A 25 -9.90 -4.88 2.70
C LEU A 25 -10.87 -4.02 3.51
N GLY A 26 -10.34 -3.26 4.48
CA GLY A 26 -11.07 -2.20 5.13
C GLY A 26 -11.61 -1.18 4.12
N PRO A 27 -12.66 -0.43 4.49
CA PRO A 27 -13.40 0.44 3.58
C PRO A 27 -12.52 1.45 2.83
N ALA A 28 -11.52 2.05 3.49
CA ALA A 28 -10.59 2.98 2.86
C ALA A 28 -9.72 2.33 1.78
N CYS A 29 -9.29 1.08 1.96
CA CYS A 29 -8.55 0.35 0.94
C CYS A 29 -9.44 -0.05 -0.22
N ASN A 30 -10.66 -0.51 0.05
CA ASN A 30 -11.61 -0.81 -1.01
C ASN A 30 -11.87 0.41 -1.91
N GLU A 31 -12.04 1.60 -1.32
CA GLU A 31 -12.20 2.84 -2.08
C GLU A 31 -10.92 3.27 -2.82
N TYR A 32 -9.75 3.09 -2.23
CA TYR A 32 -8.47 3.36 -2.88
C TYR A 32 -8.23 2.49 -4.13
N PHE A 33 -8.38 1.17 -4.00
CA PHE A 33 -8.16 0.25 -5.12
C PHE A 33 -9.23 0.38 -6.19
N LYS A 34 -10.47 0.77 -5.82
CA LYS A 34 -11.50 1.09 -6.80
C LYS A 34 -11.14 2.29 -7.68
N GLN A 35 -10.62 3.38 -7.08
CA GLN A 35 -10.14 4.54 -7.84
C GLN A 35 -9.01 4.18 -8.81
N ILE A 36 -8.12 3.26 -8.41
CA ILE A 36 -7.09 2.71 -9.29
C ILE A 36 -7.71 1.92 -10.44
N ASP A 37 -8.65 1.01 -10.19
CA ASP A 37 -9.31 0.23 -11.24
C ASP A 37 -10.03 1.15 -12.25
N GLU A 38 -10.65 2.24 -11.79
CA GLU A 38 -11.26 3.25 -12.68
C GLU A 38 -10.23 3.99 -13.53
N LEU A 39 -9.09 4.40 -12.95
CA LEU A 39 -7.98 5.00 -13.69
C LEU A 39 -7.37 4.04 -14.70
N VAL A 40 -7.23 2.77 -14.34
CA VAL A 40 -6.74 1.72 -15.22
C VAL A 40 -7.69 1.50 -16.38
N ALA A 41 -9.00 1.42 -16.11
CA ALA A 41 -10.02 1.27 -17.16
C ALA A 41 -10.07 2.48 -18.10
N ALA A 42 -9.79 3.68 -17.60
CA ALA A 42 -9.77 4.89 -18.40
C ALA A 42 -8.49 5.08 -19.23
N ASN A 43 -7.43 4.29 -18.99
CA ASN A 43 -6.12 4.53 -19.58
C ASN A 43 -5.55 3.25 -20.24
N PRO A 44 -5.20 3.26 -21.54
CA PRO A 44 -4.73 2.05 -22.25
C PRO A 44 -3.37 1.51 -21.74
N GLN A 45 -2.64 2.28 -20.93
CA GLN A 45 -1.42 1.83 -20.23
C GLN A 45 -1.70 1.36 -18.79
N GLY A 46 -2.96 1.42 -18.35
CA GLY A 46 -3.40 1.07 -17.01
C GLY A 46 -3.20 -0.40 -16.66
N GLU A 47 -3.30 -1.30 -17.63
CA GLU A 47 -3.14 -2.74 -17.41
C GLU A 47 -1.78 -3.10 -16.80
N ALA A 48 -0.71 -2.43 -17.22
CA ALA A 48 0.63 -2.61 -16.65
C ALA A 48 0.71 -2.11 -15.19
N MET A 49 -0.06 -1.07 -14.85
CA MET A 49 -0.20 -0.58 -13.48
C MET A 49 -1.05 -1.53 -12.62
N LYS A 50 -2.09 -2.15 -13.20
CA LYS A 50 -2.99 -3.09 -12.51
C LYS A 50 -2.22 -4.21 -11.80
N ALA A 51 -1.26 -4.83 -12.48
CA ALA A 51 -0.46 -5.92 -11.93
C ALA A 51 0.33 -5.49 -10.67
N GLN A 52 0.85 -4.26 -10.64
CA GLN A 52 1.55 -3.74 -9.47
C GLN A 52 0.60 -3.47 -8.31
N TYR A 53 -0.59 -2.94 -8.60
CA TYR A 53 -1.60 -2.66 -7.59
C TYR A 53 -2.27 -3.92 -7.03
N GLU A 54 -2.43 -4.98 -7.83
CA GLU A 54 -2.92 -6.27 -7.31
C GLU A 54 -1.92 -6.90 -6.34
N ALA A 55 -0.62 -6.84 -6.64
CA ALA A 55 0.41 -7.28 -5.70
C ALA A 55 0.38 -6.46 -4.40
N ALA A 56 0.23 -5.13 -4.51
CA ALA A 56 0.05 -4.26 -3.35
C ALA A 56 -1.22 -4.60 -2.57
N LYS A 57 -2.33 -4.91 -3.25
CA LYS A 57 -3.61 -5.32 -2.66
C LYS A 57 -3.45 -6.58 -1.82
N THR A 58 -2.78 -7.61 -2.35
CA THR A 58 -2.47 -8.85 -1.62
C THR A 58 -1.60 -8.58 -0.39
N GLN A 59 -0.62 -7.68 -0.51
CA GLN A 59 0.21 -7.28 0.63
C GLN A 59 -0.62 -6.53 1.70
N MET A 60 -1.56 -5.67 1.29
CA MET A 60 -2.47 -4.96 2.20
C MET A 60 -3.38 -5.93 2.95
N MET A 61 -3.85 -7.00 2.30
CA MET A 61 -4.68 -8.05 2.95
C MET A 61 -3.90 -8.84 4.00
N SER A 62 -2.56 -8.85 3.92
CA SER A 62 -1.70 -9.51 4.90
C SER A 62 -1.37 -8.61 6.11
N MET A 63 -1.79 -7.34 6.10
CA MET A 63 -1.55 -6.40 7.20
C MET A 63 -2.70 -6.37 8.22
N PRO A 64 -2.42 -5.99 9.48
CA PRO A 64 -3.47 -5.73 10.46
C PRO A 64 -4.43 -4.64 9.97
N SER A 65 -5.75 -4.81 10.18
CA SER A 65 -6.78 -3.89 9.66
C SER A 65 -6.52 -2.41 9.98
N THR A 66 -6.02 -2.09 11.18
CA THR A 66 -5.71 -0.70 11.56
C THR A 66 -4.55 -0.12 10.72
N ALA A 67 -3.51 -0.90 10.47
CA ALA A 67 -2.37 -0.49 9.65
C ALA A 67 -2.76 -0.39 8.17
N GLN A 68 -3.55 -1.36 7.70
CA GLN A 68 -4.14 -1.37 6.36
C GLN A 68 -4.98 -0.10 6.12
N GLU A 69 -5.89 0.25 7.04
CA GLU A 69 -6.73 1.44 6.91
C GLU A 69 -5.92 2.74 6.87
N GLN A 70 -4.92 2.90 7.75
CA GLN A 70 -4.09 4.10 7.74
C GLN A 70 -3.25 4.21 6.47
N ALA A 71 -2.65 3.10 6.02
CA ALA A 71 -1.87 3.07 4.79
C ALA A 71 -2.72 3.45 3.57
N CYS A 72 -3.93 2.90 3.45
CA CYS A 72 -4.83 3.22 2.34
C CYS A 72 -5.42 4.62 2.41
N LYS A 73 -5.70 5.16 3.61
CA LYS A 73 -6.08 6.58 3.77
C LYS A 73 -4.99 7.50 3.24
N GLN A 74 -3.74 7.27 3.64
CA GLN A 74 -2.60 8.05 3.16
C GLN A 74 -2.40 7.90 1.65
N ALA A 75 -2.45 6.67 1.14
CA ALA A 75 -2.30 6.40 -0.29
C ALA A 75 -3.42 7.06 -1.13
N SER A 76 -4.66 7.03 -0.65
CA SER A 76 -5.80 7.67 -1.34
C SER A 76 -5.67 9.19 -1.36
N GLU A 77 -5.19 9.82 -0.29
CA GLU A 77 -4.96 11.26 -0.26
C GLU A 77 -3.82 11.65 -1.21
N MET A 78 -2.73 10.90 -1.22
CA MET A 78 -1.64 11.10 -2.19
C MET A 78 -2.13 10.92 -3.63
N MET A 79 -3.00 9.94 -3.88
CA MET A 79 -3.55 9.70 -5.20
C MET A 79 -4.47 10.84 -5.66
N LYS A 80 -5.35 11.33 -4.77
CA LYS A 80 -6.17 12.53 -5.05
C LYS A 80 -5.32 13.74 -5.37
N GLN A 81 -4.24 13.95 -4.63
CA GLN A 81 -3.29 15.03 -4.92
C GLN A 81 -2.61 14.81 -6.27
N ALA A 82 -2.14 13.61 -6.57
CA ALA A 82 -1.50 13.29 -7.86
C ALA A 82 -2.46 13.49 -9.04
N MET A 83 -3.72 13.04 -8.92
CA MET A 83 -4.76 13.26 -9.93
C MET A 83 -5.10 14.74 -10.09
N SER A 84 -5.16 15.51 -9.00
CA SER A 84 -5.41 16.96 -9.05
C SER A 84 -4.26 17.73 -9.68
N ASN A 85 -3.03 17.19 -9.64
CA ASN A 85 -1.85 17.77 -10.27
C ASN A 85 -1.55 17.21 -11.66
N MET A 86 -2.30 16.19 -12.12
CA MET A 86 -2.21 15.80 -13.53
C MET A 86 -2.80 16.93 -14.37
N PRO A 87 -2.10 17.39 -15.42
CA PRO A 87 -2.66 18.34 -16.34
C PRO A 87 -3.87 17.68 -17.00
N THR A 88 -5.08 18.11 -16.63
CA THR A 88 -6.29 17.80 -17.36
C THR A 88 -6.09 18.36 -18.77
N LYS A 89 -5.91 17.48 -19.77
CA LYS A 89 -5.93 17.92 -21.17
C LYS A 89 -7.28 18.61 -21.40
N LYS A 90 -7.23 19.92 -21.51
CA LYS A 90 -8.31 20.80 -21.95
C LYS A 90 -8.55 20.64 -23.45
#